data_AF-A0A090DJM3-F1
#
_entry.id   AF-A0A090DJM3-F1
#
_cell.length_a   1.000
_cell.length_b   1.000
_cell.length_c   1.000
_cell.angle_alpha   90.00
_cell.angle_beta   90.00
_cell.angle_gamma   90.00
#
_symmetry.space_group_name_H-M   'P 1'
#
loop_
_entity.id
_entity.type
_entity.pdbx_description
1 polymer ?
#
loop_
_entity_poly.entity_id
_entity_poly.type
_entity_poly.pdbx_seq_one_letter_code
_entity_poly.pdbx_strand_id
1 'polypeptide(L)' 'MHDAAVHEEPPRPWTVEALANLAGLSRSAFVARFLEVVGQMPLRYLAAWRLDLAADQLRAGVARIGEIALTVG' A
#
# COMPACT_ATOMS: atom_id res chain seq x y z
N MET A 1 20.73 26.63 -10.97
CA MET A 1 20.09 26.53 -9.65
C MET A 1 19.27 25.25 -9.71
N HIS A 2 19.74 24.19 -9.07
CA HIS A 2 19.07 22.88 -9.10
C HIS A 2 17.97 22.91 -8.04
N ASP A 3 16.70 22.91 -8.46
CA ASP A 3 15.56 22.74 -7.56
C ASP A 3 15.49 21.27 -7.12
N ALA A 4 16.25 20.96 -6.07
CA ALA A 4 16.14 19.73 -5.31
C ALA A 4 14.94 19.83 -4.36
N ALA A 5 13.73 19.73 -4.90
CA ALA A 5 12.49 19.70 -4.14
C ALA A 5 11.67 18.41 -4.38
N VAL A 6 12.34 17.27 -4.60
CA VAL A 6 11.68 15.95 -4.72
C VAL A 6 11.87 15.16 -3.42
N HIS A 7 11.70 15.80 -2.27
CA HIS A 7 11.64 15.14 -0.95
C HIS A 7 10.39 15.57 -0.17
N GLU A 8 9.35 16.04 -0.88
CA GLU A 8 8.07 16.34 -0.25
C GLU A 8 7.29 15.05 0.01
N GLU A 9 7.22 14.73 1.30
CA GLU A 9 6.49 13.64 1.94
C GLU A 9 6.95 12.21 1.60
N PRO A 10 7.63 11.50 2.52
CA PRO A 10 7.78 10.06 2.36
C PRO A 10 6.38 9.47 2.20
N PRO A 11 6.14 8.60 1.19
CA PRO A 11 4.83 8.05 0.95
C PRO A 11 4.32 7.45 2.25
N ARG A 12 3.13 7.89 2.71
CA ARG A 12 2.51 7.37 3.93
C ARG A 12 2.70 5.85 3.94
N PRO A 13 3.35 5.29 4.96
CA PRO A 13 3.66 3.87 4.95
C PRO A 13 2.35 3.12 4.88
N TRP A 14 2.13 2.40 3.77
CA TRP A 14 0.96 1.56 3.63
C TRP A 14 1.03 0.46 4.70
N THR A 15 0.16 0.58 5.70
CA THR A 15 -0.04 -0.41 6.76
C THR A 15 -1.40 -1.06 6.57
N VAL A 16 -1.58 -2.25 7.15
CA VAL A 16 -2.88 -2.93 7.16
C VAL A 16 -3.94 -2.06 7.83
N GLU A 17 -3.58 -1.33 8.88
CA GLU A 17 -4.48 -0.36 9.55
C GLU A 17 -4.93 0.75 8.60
N ALA A 18 -3.99 1.37 7.88
CA ALA A 18 -4.32 2.46 6.97
C ALA A 18 -5.23 2.00 5.83
N LEU A 19 -4.98 0.80 5.28
CA LEU A 19 -5.82 0.21 4.24
C LEU A 19 -7.19 -0.20 4.76
N ALA A 20 -7.28 -0.75 5.98
CA ALA A 20 -8.55 -1.08 6.62
C ALA A 20 -9.41 0.18 6.84
N ASN A 21 -8.80 1.26 7.32
CA ASN A 21 -9.47 2.54 7.50
C ASN A 21 -9.96 3.13 6.16
N LEU A 22 -9.15 3.02 5.10
CA LEU A 22 -9.55 3.45 3.75
C LEU A 22 -10.73 2.63 3.19
N ALA A 23 -10.78 1.33 3.51
CA ALA A 23 -11.87 0.45 3.13
C ALA A 23 -13.12 0.59 4.03
N GLY A 24 -13.07 1.42 5.08
CA GLY A 24 -14.16 1.52 6.06
C GLY A 24 -14.36 0.26 6.92
N LEU A 25 -13.33 -0.59 7.02
CA LEU A 25 -13.37 -1.87 7.72
C LEU A 25 -12.51 -1.84 8.99
N SER A 26 -12.88 -2.69 9.95
CA SER A 26 -11.96 -3.03 11.03
C SER A 26 -10.74 -3.79 10.48
N ARG A 27 -9.62 -3.75 11.18
CA ARG A 27 -8.38 -4.45 10.77
C ARG A 27 -8.60 -5.95 10.54
N SER A 28 -9.35 -6.63 11.41
CA SER A 28 -9.63 -8.07 11.28
C SER A 28 -10.56 -8.37 10.11
N ALA A 29 -11.60 -7.57 9.91
CA ALA A 29 -12.51 -7.71 8.77
C ALA A 29 -11.78 -7.49 7.45
N PHE A 30 -10.94 -6.46 7.38
CA PHE A 30 -10.09 -6.21 6.22
C PHE A 30 -9.16 -7.38 5.91
N VAL A 31 -8.47 -7.94 6.91
CA VAL A 31 -7.57 -9.09 6.69
C VAL A 31 -8.31 -10.30 6.16
N ALA A 32 -9.47 -10.64 6.73
CA ALA A 32 -10.29 -11.76 6.28
C ALA A 32 -10.76 -11.55 4.83
N ARG A 33 -11.32 -10.38 4.54
CA ARG A 33 -11.85 -10.05 3.21
C ARG A 33 -10.75 -9.97 2.15
N PHE A 34 -9.61 -9.38 2.49
CA PHE A 34 -8.45 -9.33 1.60
C PHE A 34 -7.93 -10.74 1.30
N LEU A 35 -7.89 -11.64 2.28
CA LEU A 35 -7.49 -13.04 2.03
C LEU A 35 -8.48 -13.74 1.10
N GLU A 36 -9.79 -13.51 1.24
CA GLU A 36 -10.81 -14.08 0.36
C GLU A 36 -10.70 -13.59 -1.08
N VAL A 37 -10.44 -12.29 -1.28
CA VAL A 37 -10.43 -11.66 -2.62
C VAL A 37 -9.07 -11.80 -3.31
N VAL A 38 -7.97 -11.61 -2.58
CA VAL A 38 -6.60 -11.57 -3.12
C VAL A 38 -5.87 -12.90 -2.93
N GLY A 39 -6.32 -13.76 -2.02
CA GLY A 39 -5.71 -15.07 -1.76
C GLY A 39 -4.38 -15.00 -1.00
N GLN A 40 -3.99 -13.83 -0.50
CA GLN A 40 -2.73 -13.62 0.21
C GLN A 40 -2.91 -12.76 1.46
N MET A 41 -2.09 -12.99 2.49
CA MET A 41 -2.10 -12.14 3.68
C MET A 41 -1.65 -10.71 3.34
N PRO A 42 -2.38 -9.66 3.78
CA PRO A 42 -2.06 -8.27 3.46
C PRO A 42 -0.63 -7.87 3.81
N LEU A 43 -0.10 -8.34 4.95
CA LEU A 43 1.28 -8.04 5.36
C LEU A 43 2.32 -8.61 4.39
N ARG A 44 2.08 -9.83 3.89
CA ARG A 44 2.97 -10.47 2.91
C ARG A 44 2.94 -9.73 1.58
N TYR A 45 1.75 -9.32 1.14
CA TYR A 45 1.56 -8.51 -0.05
C TYR A 45 2.25 -7.15 0.08
N LEU A 46 2.06 -6.46 1.20
CA LEU A 46 2.70 -5.17 1.50
C LEU A 46 4.23 -5.27 1.56
N ALA A 47 4.78 -6.36 2.11
CA ALA A 47 6.22 -6.56 2.17
C ALA A 47 6.83 -6.72 0.76
N ALA A 48 6.21 -7.54 -0.09
CA ALA A 48 6.62 -7.70 -1.49
C ALA A 48 6.51 -6.38 -2.26
N TRP A 49 5.37 -5.70 -2.12
CA TRP A 49 5.15 -4.41 -2.77
C TRP A 49 6.11 -3.33 -2.29
N ARG A 50 6.51 -3.31 -1.01
CA ARG A 50 7.53 -2.36 -0.51
C ARG A 50 8.90 -2.60 -1.15
N LEU A 51 9.25 -3.86 -1.41
CA LEU A 51 10.49 -4.20 -2.12
C LEU A 51 10.40 -3.76 -3.58
N ASP A 52 9.26 -3.99 -4.23
CA ASP A 52 9.01 -3.52 -5.61
C ASP A 52 9.01 -1.99 -5.67
N LEU A 53 8.36 -1.32 -4.73
CA LEU A 53 8.35 0.15 -4.58
C LEU A 53 9.77 0.68 -4.38
N ALA A 54 10.57 0.06 -3.52
CA ALA A 54 11.95 0.47 -3.33
C ALA A 54 12.77 0.26 -4.62
N ALA A 55 12.57 -0.86 -5.31
CA ALA A 55 13.19 -1.16 -6.59
C ALA A 55 12.73 -0.21 -7.71
N ASP A 56 11.49 0.27 -7.66
CA ASP A 56 10.90 1.22 -8.60
C ASP A 56 11.23 2.67 -8.21
N GLN A 57 11.40 3.02 -6.94
CA GLN A 57 11.94 4.32 -6.53
C GLN A 57 13.40 4.46 -6.93
N LEU A 58 14.15 3.36 -6.90
CA LEU A 58 15.45 3.28 -7.56
C LEU A 58 15.35 3.48 -9.10
N ARG A 59 14.15 3.38 -9.70
CA ARG A 59 13.89 3.49 -11.16
C ARG A 59 12.94 4.62 -11.61
N ALA A 60 12.30 5.36 -10.69
CA ALA A 60 11.25 6.41 -10.83
C ALA A 60 9.75 5.97 -10.97
N GLY A 61 8.96 6.20 -9.88
CA GLY A 61 7.54 6.66 -9.89
C GLY A 61 6.41 5.63 -9.66
N VAL A 62 5.58 5.74 -8.58
CA VAL A 62 4.68 4.64 -8.13
C VAL A 62 3.27 5.05 -7.64
N ALA A 63 2.23 4.24 -7.95
CA ALA A 63 1.06 3.96 -7.08
C ALA A 63 0.11 2.85 -7.64
N ARG A 64 -0.35 1.88 -6.80
CA ARG A 64 -1.50 0.94 -7.06
C ARG A 64 -2.22 0.36 -5.82
N ILE A 65 -1.65 0.39 -4.61
CA ILE A 65 -2.23 -0.33 -3.44
C ILE A 65 -3.56 0.25 -2.91
N GLY A 66 -3.76 1.57 -3.06
CA GLY A 66 -5.01 2.22 -2.63
C GLY A 66 -6.25 1.71 -3.37
N GLU A 67 -6.12 1.31 -4.63
CA GLU A 67 -7.22 0.75 -5.43
C GLU A 67 -7.68 -0.61 -4.92
N ILE A 68 -6.75 -1.44 -4.44
CA ILE A 68 -7.08 -2.74 -3.85
C ILE A 68 -7.89 -2.56 -2.56
N ALA A 69 -7.54 -1.58 -1.73
CA ALA A 69 -8.28 -1.29 -0.50
C ALA A 69 -9.74 -0.92 -0.77
N LEU A 70 -10.00 -0.12 -1.80
CA LEU A 70 -11.36 0.26 -2.20
C LEU A 70 -12.17 -0.92 -2.76
N THR A 71 -11.51 -1.88 -3.39
CA THR A 71 -12.16 -3.07 -3.99
C THR A 71 -12.53 -4.12 -2.94
N VAL A 72 -11.86 -4.14 -1.79
CA VAL A 72 -12.15 -5.07 -0.68
C VAL A 72 -13.10 -4.48 0.38
N GLY A 73 -13.51 -3.21 0.23
CA GLY A 73 -14.55 -2.56 1.05
C GLY A 73 -15.96 -3.05 0.72
#